data_AF-A0AA41WMC9-F1
#
_entry.id   AF-A0AA41WMC9-F1
#
_cell.length_a   1.000
_cell.length_b   1.000
_cell.length_c   1.000
_cell.angle_alpha   90.00
_cell.angle_beta   90.00
_cell.angle_gamma   90.00
#
_symmetry.space_group_name_H-M   'P 1'
#
loop_
_entity.id
_entity.type
_entity.pdbx_description
1 polymer ?
#
loop_
_entity_poly.entity_id
_entity_poly.type
_entity_poly.pdbx_seq_one_letter_code
_entity_poly.pdbx_strand_id
1 'polypeptide(L)'
;MFNSVEGNTTLYAWPSEQKIERWAELMPEGFRFCAKLPREISQAENLHEVLDLALTFRRLLTPLGARVTPFWLQLPASFGPGRLAELAALIDGFGAPLAVEVRHRAFFERGEEERALNRLLLDRGVERICLDSRALFSCRSRDPALLHAQSKKPRVPVRPTAFSDSPQLRFIGHPQLEANDGFMTPWLEKVASWIEAGKSPHVYLHTPDNHRAPELAQRFHEQLVGRLPGLPPLPPFERAPQLSLLGD
;
A
#
# COMPACT_ATOMS: atom_id res chain seq x y z
N MET A 1 -11.01 15.49 4.27
CA MET A 1 -10.96 14.03 4.58
C MET A 1 -10.41 13.30 3.35
N PHE A 2 -9.45 12.39 3.47
CA PHE A 2 -8.98 11.58 2.33
C PHE A 2 -10.01 10.51 1.96
N ASN A 3 -10.02 10.07 0.71
CA ASN A 3 -10.93 9.02 0.21
C ASN A 3 -10.36 7.60 0.38
N SER A 4 -9.14 7.44 0.89
CA SER A 4 -8.56 6.12 1.16
C SER A 4 -7.57 6.12 2.32
N VAL A 5 -7.40 4.96 2.97
CA VAL A 5 -6.37 4.73 3.99
C VAL A 5 -5.73 3.34 3.87
N GLU A 6 -4.43 3.27 4.14
CA GLU A 6 -3.69 2.03 4.35
C GLU A 6 -4.01 1.48 5.75
N GLY A 7 -4.71 0.35 5.82
CA GLY A 7 -5.04 -0.34 7.07
C GLY A 7 -3.84 -1.05 7.67
N ASN A 8 -2.94 -0.32 8.32
CA ASN A 8 -1.77 -0.93 8.96
C ASN A 8 -2.11 -1.73 10.23
N THR A 9 -3.16 -1.36 10.95
CA THR A 9 -3.57 -2.03 12.20
C THR A 9 -3.88 -3.50 11.97
N THR A 10 -4.51 -3.83 10.83
CA THR A 10 -4.85 -5.22 10.48
C THR A 10 -3.63 -6.10 10.22
N LEU A 11 -2.46 -5.51 9.94
CA LEU A 11 -1.21 -6.26 9.85
C LEU A 11 -0.80 -6.84 11.22
N TYR A 12 -1.13 -6.14 12.31
CA TYR A 12 -0.66 -6.46 13.67
C TYR A 12 -1.73 -7.09 14.55
N ALA A 13 -3.01 -6.78 14.31
CA ALA A 13 -4.12 -7.27 15.11
C ALA A 13 -5.35 -7.49 14.23
N TRP A 14 -6.11 -8.53 14.57
CA TRP A 14 -7.45 -8.71 14.02
C TRP A 14 -8.38 -7.67 14.65
N PRO A 15 -9.12 -6.87 13.86
CA PRO A 15 -10.17 -6.02 14.42
C PRO A 15 -11.29 -6.89 14.99
N SER A 16 -11.94 -6.47 16.08
CA SER A 16 -13.13 -7.17 16.57
C SER A 16 -14.31 -6.97 15.62
N GLU A 17 -15.28 -7.89 15.64
CA GLU A 17 -16.52 -7.76 14.87
C GLU A 17 -17.24 -6.43 15.16
N GLN A 18 -17.33 -6.04 16.44
CA GLN A 18 -17.88 -4.75 16.86
C GLN A 18 -17.15 -3.55 16.24
N LYS A 19 -15.80 -3.63 16.13
CA LYS A 19 -14.99 -2.58 15.49
C LYS A 19 -15.29 -2.53 13.99
N ILE A 20 -15.49 -3.67 13.34
CA ILE A 20 -15.88 -3.76 11.93
C ILE A 20 -17.28 -3.20 11.69
N GLU A 21 -18.26 -3.55 12.51
CA GLU A 21 -19.63 -3.00 12.45
C GLU A 21 -19.59 -1.48 12.58
N ARG A 22 -18.83 -0.98 13.58
CA ARG A 22 -18.66 0.45 13.77
C ARG A 22 -18.01 1.15 12.58
N TRP A 23 -17.01 0.53 11.96
CA TRP A 23 -16.43 1.04 10.73
C TRP A 23 -17.42 1.03 9.58
N ALA A 24 -18.25 -0.01 9.44
CA ALA A 24 -19.26 -0.09 8.39
C ALA A 24 -20.29 1.03 8.47
N GLU A 25 -20.68 1.44 9.70
CA GLU A 25 -21.58 2.57 9.95
C GLU A 25 -20.95 3.92 9.60
N LEU A 26 -19.68 4.11 9.95
CA LEU A 26 -18.99 5.40 9.84
C LEU A 26 -18.33 5.64 8.48
N MET A 27 -17.99 4.57 7.75
CA MET A 27 -17.17 4.67 6.54
C MET A 27 -18.03 5.09 5.33
N PRO A 28 -17.74 6.26 4.72
CA PRO A 28 -18.49 6.73 3.56
C PRO A 28 -18.44 5.74 2.40
N GLU A 29 -19.49 5.67 1.58
CA GLU A 29 -19.61 4.74 0.44
C GLU A 29 -18.44 4.87 -0.56
N GLY A 30 -17.98 6.09 -0.81
CA GLY A 30 -16.85 6.38 -1.70
C GLY A 30 -15.47 6.12 -1.09
N PHE A 31 -15.37 5.77 0.19
CA PHE A 31 -14.09 5.55 0.85
C PHE A 31 -13.48 4.19 0.49
N ARG A 32 -12.15 4.09 0.50
CA ARG A 32 -11.40 2.86 0.21
C ARG A 32 -10.46 2.50 1.34
N PHE A 33 -10.70 1.34 1.94
CA PHE A 33 -9.86 0.75 2.98
C PHE A 33 -8.98 -0.34 2.38
N CYS A 34 -7.67 -0.08 2.26
CA CYS A 34 -6.70 -1.09 1.83
C CYS A 34 -6.25 -1.93 3.03
N ALA A 35 -6.96 -3.02 3.30
CA ALA A 35 -6.70 -3.89 4.42
C ALA A 35 -5.45 -4.75 4.19
N LYS A 36 -4.44 -4.61 5.06
CA LYS A 36 -3.29 -5.53 5.04
C LYS A 36 -3.68 -6.86 5.60
N LEU A 37 -3.28 -7.94 4.93
CA LEU A 37 -3.37 -9.26 5.52
C LEU A 37 -2.50 -9.31 6.79
N PRO A 38 -3.03 -9.88 7.89
CA PRO A 38 -2.29 -10.08 9.14
C PRO A 38 -0.90 -10.71 8.95
N ARG A 39 0.03 -10.46 9.87
CA ARG A 39 1.40 -11.00 9.85
C ARG A 39 1.46 -12.52 9.80
N GLU A 40 0.59 -13.19 10.56
CA GLU A 40 0.46 -14.65 10.57
C GLU A 40 0.11 -15.24 9.19
N ILE A 41 -0.48 -14.45 8.30
CA ILE A 41 -0.72 -14.84 6.91
C ILE A 41 0.44 -14.34 6.02
N SER A 42 0.70 -13.03 6.03
CA SER A 42 1.62 -12.38 5.10
C SER A 42 3.10 -12.71 5.31
N GLN A 43 3.46 -13.22 6.49
CA GLN A 43 4.83 -13.61 6.88
C GLN A 43 4.93 -15.10 7.24
N ALA A 44 3.94 -15.90 6.86
CA ALA A 44 3.96 -17.34 7.11
C ALA A 44 5.16 -18.03 6.45
N GLU A 45 5.67 -19.08 7.11
CA GLU A 45 6.75 -19.90 6.59
C GLU A 45 6.33 -20.64 5.31
N ASN A 46 5.05 -20.98 5.19
CA ASN A 46 4.43 -21.60 4.01
C ASN A 46 3.07 -20.94 3.71
N LEU A 47 2.90 -20.32 2.54
CA LEU A 47 1.62 -19.66 2.19
C LEU A 47 0.51 -20.66 1.86
N HIS A 48 0.84 -21.91 1.54
CA HIS A 48 -0.17 -22.95 1.30
C HIS A 48 -1.01 -23.26 2.55
N GLU A 49 -0.44 -23.08 3.73
CA GLU A 49 -1.06 -23.46 5.01
C GLU A 49 -1.96 -22.36 5.60
N VAL A 50 -1.96 -21.17 5.02
CA VAL A 50 -2.67 -20.00 5.58
C VAL A 50 -3.84 -19.51 4.73
N LEU A 51 -4.23 -20.25 3.68
CA LEU A 51 -5.36 -19.88 2.83
C LEU A 51 -6.67 -19.79 3.64
N ASP A 52 -6.99 -20.78 4.46
CA ASP A 52 -8.21 -20.77 5.29
C ASP A 52 -8.23 -19.60 6.29
N LEU A 53 -7.05 -19.24 6.82
CA LEU A 53 -6.89 -18.10 7.71
C LEU A 53 -7.10 -16.78 6.96
N ALA A 54 -6.54 -16.66 5.74
CA ALA A 54 -6.76 -15.52 4.86
C ALA A 54 -8.25 -15.36 4.48
N LEU A 55 -8.93 -16.46 4.18
CA LEU A 55 -10.38 -16.46 3.88
C LEU A 55 -11.21 -16.07 5.11
N THR A 56 -10.78 -16.49 6.30
CA THR A 56 -11.42 -16.08 7.56
C THR A 56 -11.25 -14.58 7.81
N PHE A 57 -10.06 -14.03 7.59
CA PHE A 57 -9.80 -12.59 7.68
C PHE A 57 -10.64 -11.79 6.66
N ARG A 58 -10.72 -12.28 5.42
CA ARG A 58 -11.58 -11.70 4.38
C ARG A 58 -13.04 -11.68 4.82
N ARG A 59 -13.54 -12.79 5.38
CA ARG A 59 -14.93 -12.91 5.86
C ARG A 59 -15.23 -11.91 6.98
N LEU A 60 -14.30 -11.71 7.92
CA LEU A 60 -14.43 -10.71 8.98
C LEU A 60 -14.68 -9.29 8.42
N LEU A 61 -14.05 -8.94 7.29
CA LEU A 61 -14.20 -7.62 6.68
C LEU A 61 -15.43 -7.47 5.75
N THR A 62 -16.23 -8.53 5.56
CA THR A 62 -17.42 -8.52 4.69
C THR A 62 -18.38 -7.35 4.96
N PRO A 63 -18.66 -6.94 6.22
CA PRO A 63 -19.56 -5.80 6.48
C PRO A 63 -19.10 -4.47 5.86
N LEU A 64 -17.80 -4.32 5.60
CA LEU A 64 -17.25 -3.13 4.93
C LEU A 64 -17.53 -3.13 3.41
N GLY A 65 -17.88 -4.28 2.82
CA GLY A 65 -18.29 -4.42 1.43
C GLY A 65 -17.23 -3.96 0.43
N ALA A 66 -17.68 -3.29 -0.65
CA ALA A 66 -16.82 -2.82 -1.75
C ALA A 66 -15.78 -1.76 -1.33
N ARG A 67 -15.85 -1.24 -0.09
CA ARG A 67 -14.86 -0.30 0.44
C ARG A 67 -13.53 -1.00 0.71
N VAL A 68 -13.49 -2.31 0.92
CA VAL A 68 -12.23 -3.05 1.12
C VAL A 68 -11.65 -3.46 -0.22
N THR A 69 -10.80 -2.60 -0.79
CA THR A 69 -10.13 -2.91 -2.05
C THR A 69 -8.90 -2.02 -2.32
N PRO A 70 -7.83 -2.60 -2.88
CA PRO A 70 -7.51 -4.03 -2.82
C PRO A 70 -7.15 -4.47 -1.40
N PHE A 71 -7.19 -5.78 -1.13
CA PHE A 71 -6.46 -6.35 0.01
C PHE A 71 -4.95 -6.24 -0.27
N TRP A 72 -4.16 -6.11 0.78
CA TRP A 72 -2.73 -5.88 0.67
C TRP A 72 -1.93 -7.05 1.28
N LEU A 73 -1.27 -7.83 0.42
CA LEU A 73 -0.32 -8.87 0.82
C LEU A 73 1.11 -8.32 0.82
N GLN A 74 1.66 -8.06 2.02
CA GLN A 74 2.99 -7.50 2.19
C GLN A 74 4.00 -8.58 2.59
N LEU A 75 4.71 -9.13 1.62
CA LEU A 75 5.63 -10.25 1.81
C LEU A 75 6.97 -9.79 2.42
N PRO A 76 7.58 -10.60 3.32
CA PRO A 76 8.85 -10.26 3.95
C PRO A 76 10.03 -10.38 2.96
N ALA A 77 11.20 -9.87 3.36
CA ALA A 77 12.42 -10.00 2.55
C ALA A 77 12.93 -11.45 2.45
N SER A 78 12.48 -12.35 3.33
CA SER A 78 12.75 -13.80 3.27
C SER A 78 11.90 -14.54 2.25
N PHE A 79 10.82 -13.93 1.74
CA PHE A 79 10.00 -14.52 0.70
C PHE A 79 10.70 -14.35 -0.66
N GLY A 80 11.43 -15.39 -1.08
CA GLY A 80 12.21 -15.38 -2.32
C GLY A 80 11.53 -16.05 -3.51
N PRO A 81 12.17 -16.04 -4.69
CA PRO A 81 11.60 -16.55 -5.94
C PRO A 81 11.21 -18.04 -5.92
N GLY A 82 11.93 -18.86 -5.14
CA GLY A 82 11.60 -20.29 -4.98
C GLY A 82 10.22 -20.56 -4.39
N ARG A 83 9.57 -19.54 -3.80
CA ARG A 83 8.25 -19.63 -3.17
C ARG A 83 7.11 -19.08 -4.04
N LEU A 84 7.36 -18.72 -5.30
CA LEU A 84 6.34 -18.15 -6.19
C LEU A 84 5.13 -19.07 -6.40
N ALA A 85 5.30 -20.39 -6.35
CA ALA A 85 4.19 -21.35 -6.42
C ALA A 85 3.22 -21.20 -5.24
N GLU A 86 3.72 -20.91 -4.03
CA GLU A 86 2.89 -20.67 -2.85
C GLU A 86 2.08 -19.37 -3.01
N LEU A 87 2.71 -18.32 -3.55
CA LEU A 87 2.03 -17.05 -3.85
C LEU A 87 0.93 -17.24 -4.90
N ALA A 88 1.20 -18.00 -5.96
CA ALA A 88 0.20 -18.31 -6.98
C ALA A 88 -1.02 -19.01 -6.37
N ALA A 89 -0.80 -20.06 -5.56
CA ALA A 89 -1.88 -20.80 -4.92
C ALA A 89 -2.70 -19.92 -3.96
N LEU A 90 -2.04 -19.06 -3.18
CA LEU A 90 -2.75 -18.12 -2.29
C LEU A 90 -3.60 -17.13 -3.10
N ILE A 91 -3.06 -16.55 -4.18
CA ILE A 91 -3.80 -15.61 -5.05
C ILE A 91 -5.02 -16.32 -5.65
N ASP A 92 -4.83 -17.51 -6.22
CA ASP A 92 -5.87 -18.27 -6.91
C ASP A 92 -6.98 -18.68 -5.93
N GLY A 93 -6.63 -19.01 -4.67
CA GLY A 93 -7.59 -19.35 -3.63
C GLY A 93 -8.26 -18.15 -2.94
N PHE A 94 -7.64 -16.97 -2.91
CA PHE A 94 -8.13 -15.85 -2.11
C PHE A 94 -9.41 -15.20 -2.65
N GLY A 95 -9.66 -15.27 -3.96
CA GLY A 95 -10.94 -14.92 -4.59
C GLY A 95 -11.43 -13.48 -4.37
N ALA A 96 -10.53 -12.53 -4.12
CA ALA A 96 -10.83 -11.10 -3.99
C ALA A 96 -9.65 -10.25 -4.50
N PRO A 97 -9.86 -8.97 -4.88
CA PRO A 97 -8.79 -8.10 -5.35
C PRO A 97 -7.63 -8.02 -4.36
N LEU A 98 -6.42 -8.30 -4.84
CA LEU A 98 -5.20 -8.33 -4.06
C LEU A 98 -4.13 -7.45 -4.72
N ALA A 99 -3.34 -6.78 -3.90
CA ALA A 99 -2.12 -6.08 -4.29
C ALA A 99 -0.95 -6.62 -3.46
N VAL A 100 0.17 -6.90 -4.14
CA VAL A 100 1.33 -7.57 -3.55
C VAL A 100 2.50 -6.61 -3.42
N GLU A 101 3.01 -6.43 -2.21
CA GLU A 101 4.30 -5.76 -1.94
C GLU A 101 5.36 -6.83 -1.69
N VAL A 102 6.38 -6.89 -2.55
CA VAL A 102 7.56 -7.75 -2.37
C VAL A 102 8.75 -6.97 -1.84
N ARG A 103 9.61 -7.64 -1.05
CA ARG A 103 10.79 -7.01 -0.43
C ARG A 103 12.11 -7.72 -0.70
N HIS A 104 12.05 -8.92 -1.29
CA HIS A 104 13.25 -9.70 -1.62
C HIS A 104 13.97 -9.10 -2.83
N ARG A 105 15.30 -8.95 -2.74
CA ARG A 105 16.11 -8.23 -3.74
C ARG A 105 16.06 -8.81 -5.15
N ALA A 106 16.04 -10.14 -5.27
CA ALA A 106 15.98 -10.84 -6.55
C ALA A 106 14.81 -10.37 -7.45
N PHE A 107 13.69 -9.91 -6.87
CA PHE A 107 12.56 -9.37 -7.61
C PHE A 107 12.79 -7.95 -8.17
N PHE A 108 13.99 -7.39 -8.01
CA PHE A 108 14.37 -6.05 -8.46
C PHE A 108 15.70 -6.02 -9.23
N GLU A 109 16.22 -7.17 -9.63
CA GLU A 109 17.52 -7.31 -10.29
C GLU A 109 17.41 -7.46 -11.81
N ARG A 110 16.21 -7.29 -12.39
CA ARG A 110 15.94 -7.40 -13.84
C ARG A 110 16.26 -8.79 -14.45
N GLY A 111 16.39 -9.81 -13.61
CA GLY A 111 16.64 -11.20 -14.02
C GLY A 111 15.36 -11.98 -14.36
N GLU A 112 15.48 -13.31 -14.46
CA GLU A 112 14.32 -14.21 -14.64
C GLU A 112 13.38 -14.14 -13.42
N GLU A 113 13.91 -14.00 -12.21
CA GLU A 113 13.08 -13.99 -10.99
C GLU A 113 12.11 -12.82 -10.92
N GLU A 114 12.56 -11.63 -11.32
CA GLU A 114 11.68 -10.46 -11.44
C GLU A 114 10.65 -10.66 -12.56
N ARG A 115 11.04 -11.26 -13.69
CA ARG A 115 10.12 -11.54 -14.80
C ARG A 115 9.07 -12.58 -14.43
N ALA A 116 9.45 -13.62 -13.70
CA ALA A 116 8.56 -14.66 -13.21
C ALA A 116 7.49 -14.08 -12.26
N LEU A 117 7.90 -13.25 -11.29
CA LEU A 117 6.97 -12.53 -10.43
C LEU A 117 6.02 -11.65 -11.25
N ASN A 118 6.57 -10.82 -12.15
CA ASN A 118 5.76 -9.90 -12.94
C ASN A 118 4.73 -10.64 -13.81
N ARG A 119 5.13 -11.74 -14.45
CA ARG A 119 4.23 -12.58 -15.24
C ARG A 119 3.13 -13.18 -14.37
N LEU A 120 3.50 -13.77 -13.23
CA LEU A 120 2.54 -14.37 -12.29
C LEU A 120 1.45 -13.36 -11.87
N LEU A 121 1.86 -12.14 -11.51
CA LEU A 121 0.95 -11.08 -11.07
C LEU A 121 0.10 -10.54 -12.23
N LEU A 122 0.74 -10.25 -13.37
CA LEU A 122 0.07 -9.71 -14.56
C LEU A 122 -0.98 -10.68 -15.12
N ASP A 123 -0.64 -11.96 -15.25
CA ASP A 123 -1.54 -12.99 -15.78
C ASP A 123 -2.79 -13.20 -14.90
N ARG A 124 -2.72 -12.80 -13.63
CA ARG A 124 -3.80 -12.89 -12.64
C ARG A 124 -4.49 -11.55 -12.36
N GLY A 125 -4.09 -10.47 -13.02
CA GLY A 125 -4.60 -9.12 -12.77
C GLY A 125 -4.33 -8.60 -11.35
N VAL A 126 -3.29 -9.13 -10.69
CA VAL A 126 -2.91 -8.74 -9.32
C VAL A 126 -1.89 -7.60 -9.39
N GLU A 127 -2.14 -6.54 -8.61
CA GLU A 127 -1.27 -5.37 -8.65
C GLU A 127 0.08 -5.65 -7.96
N ARG A 128 1.16 -5.11 -8.53
CA ARG A 128 2.46 -5.04 -7.85
C ARG A 128 2.59 -3.66 -7.21
N ILE A 129 2.64 -3.63 -5.88
CA ILE A 129 2.75 -2.38 -5.13
C ILE A 129 4.10 -1.73 -5.40
N CYS A 130 4.05 -0.52 -5.92
CA CYS A 130 5.19 0.32 -6.21
C CYS A 130 5.70 0.96 -4.91
N LEU A 131 6.68 0.34 -4.26
CA LEU A 131 7.34 0.91 -3.08
C LEU A 131 8.47 1.87 -3.49
N ASP A 132 8.43 3.09 -2.98
CA ASP A 132 9.56 4.03 -3.06
C ASP A 132 9.97 4.50 -1.67
N SER A 133 11.18 4.13 -1.24
CA SER A 133 11.78 4.55 0.02
C SER A 133 13.01 5.44 -0.18
N ARG A 134 13.26 5.93 -1.41
CA ARG A 134 14.46 6.74 -1.73
C ARG A 134 14.55 8.01 -0.89
N ALA A 135 13.41 8.70 -0.70
CA ALA A 135 13.34 9.91 0.12
C ALA A 135 13.70 9.64 1.58
N LEU A 136 13.12 8.60 2.20
CA LEU A 136 13.49 8.14 3.55
C LEU A 136 15.00 7.88 3.68
N PHE A 137 15.59 7.15 2.72
CA PHE A 137 17.01 6.78 2.76
C PHE A 137 17.95 7.90 2.27
N SER A 138 17.43 9.04 1.82
CA SER A 138 18.23 10.23 1.52
C SER A 138 18.60 11.01 2.79
N CYS A 139 17.77 10.92 3.84
CA CYS A 139 18.04 11.58 5.11
C CYS A 139 19.20 10.92 5.86
N ARG A 140 20.12 11.73 6.39
CA ARG A 140 21.31 11.30 7.14
C ARG A 140 21.26 11.67 8.62
N SER A 141 20.10 12.09 9.12
CA SER A 141 19.90 12.42 10.54
C SER A 141 20.06 11.19 11.45
N ARG A 142 20.43 11.43 12.71
CA ARG A 142 20.48 10.41 13.78
C ARG A 142 19.22 10.37 14.64
N ASP A 143 18.17 11.06 14.22
CA ASP A 143 16.87 11.03 14.89
C ASP A 143 16.36 9.59 15.08
N PRO A 144 15.93 9.19 16.30
CA PRO A 144 15.50 7.82 16.57
C PRO A 144 14.33 7.35 15.71
N ALA A 145 13.35 8.21 15.41
CA ALA A 145 12.20 7.83 14.59
C ALA A 145 12.62 7.56 13.14
N LEU A 146 13.53 8.38 12.60
CA LEU A 146 14.14 8.13 11.30
C LEU A 146 14.92 6.81 11.25
N LEU A 147 15.81 6.57 12.22
CA LEU A 147 16.60 5.33 12.28
C LEU A 147 15.70 4.10 12.40
N HIS A 148 14.66 4.18 13.23
CA HIS A 148 13.66 3.14 13.36
C HIS A 148 12.98 2.85 12.02
N ALA A 149 12.49 3.89 11.33
CA ALA A 149 11.87 3.74 10.01
C ALA A 149 12.82 3.12 8.98
N GLN A 150 14.06 3.61 8.89
CA GLN A 150 15.09 3.08 8.00
C GLN A 150 15.42 1.61 8.29
N SER A 151 15.40 1.17 9.56
CA SER A 151 15.64 -0.23 9.93
C SER A 151 14.52 -1.18 9.48
N LYS A 152 13.29 -0.68 9.36
CA LYS A 152 12.09 -1.49 9.05
C LYS A 152 11.72 -1.49 7.57
N LYS A 153 12.12 -0.47 6.81
CA LYS A 153 11.76 -0.33 5.39
C LYS A 153 12.83 -0.96 4.50
N PRO A 154 12.46 -1.71 3.45
CA PRO A 154 13.44 -2.25 2.52
C PRO A 154 14.01 -1.12 1.64
N ARG A 155 15.30 -1.25 1.30
CA ARG A 155 15.98 -0.39 0.33
C ARG A 155 16.06 -1.11 -1.01
N VAL A 156 14.93 -1.16 -1.72
CA VAL A 156 14.78 -1.82 -3.02
C VAL A 156 14.64 -0.78 -4.15
N PRO A 157 15.09 -1.11 -5.38
CA PRO A 157 14.84 -0.28 -6.55
C PRO A 157 13.35 -0.03 -6.79
N VAL A 158 13.02 1.17 -7.29
CA VAL A 158 11.65 1.50 -7.70
C VAL A 158 11.26 0.71 -8.97
N ARG A 159 10.00 0.27 -9.01
CA ARG A 159 9.37 -0.38 -10.16
C ARG A 159 7.98 0.24 -10.40
N PRO A 160 7.86 1.22 -11.31
CA PRO A 160 6.60 1.90 -11.58
C PRO A 160 5.76 1.07 -12.56
N THR A 161 5.11 0.03 -12.04
CA THR A 161 4.27 -0.91 -12.81
C THR A 161 2.78 -0.61 -12.63
N ALA A 162 1.97 -1.08 -13.56
CA ALA A 162 0.52 -1.13 -13.44
C ALA A 162 0.06 -2.46 -14.03
N PHE A 163 -0.24 -3.43 -13.17
CA PHE A 163 -0.69 -4.77 -13.58
C PHE A 163 -2.20 -4.94 -13.51
N SER A 164 -2.89 -3.96 -12.92
CA SER A 164 -4.34 -3.86 -12.83
C SER A 164 -4.84 -2.49 -13.32
N ASP A 165 -6.15 -2.25 -13.19
CA ASP A 165 -6.76 -0.93 -13.40
C ASP A 165 -6.64 0.00 -12.20
N SER A 166 -6.07 -0.48 -11.09
CA SER A 166 -5.89 0.26 -9.86
C SER A 166 -4.43 0.21 -9.38
N PRO A 167 -3.47 0.79 -10.15
CA PRO A 167 -2.06 0.73 -9.79
C PRO A 167 -1.79 1.41 -8.44
N GLN A 168 -0.88 0.86 -7.65
CA GLN A 168 -0.70 1.28 -6.26
C GLN A 168 0.72 1.77 -5.99
N LEU A 169 0.83 3.00 -5.49
CA LEU A 169 2.07 3.63 -5.02
C LEU A 169 2.08 3.68 -3.49
N ARG A 170 3.17 3.19 -2.91
CA ARG A 170 3.52 3.43 -1.50
C ARG A 170 4.83 4.22 -1.43
N PHE A 171 4.73 5.49 -1.09
CA PHE A 171 5.87 6.39 -0.99
C PHE A 171 6.24 6.63 0.48
N ILE A 172 7.49 6.32 0.85
CA ILE A 172 8.04 6.55 2.18
C ILE A 172 8.96 7.77 2.12
N GLY A 173 8.43 8.88 2.59
CA GLY A 173 9.01 10.20 2.50
C GLY A 173 10.11 10.51 3.49
N HIS A 174 10.76 11.63 3.22
CA HIS A 174 11.65 12.38 4.08
C HIS A 174 10.84 13.15 5.15
N PRO A 175 11.36 13.35 6.38
CA PRO A 175 10.65 14.08 7.45
C PRO A 175 10.37 15.56 7.12
N GLN A 176 11.26 16.19 6.36
CA GLN A 176 11.03 17.51 5.76
C GLN A 176 10.18 17.38 4.48
N LEU A 177 9.01 18.04 4.42
CA LEU A 177 8.06 17.89 3.31
C LEU A 177 8.66 18.29 1.96
N GLU A 178 9.30 19.44 1.88
CA GLU A 178 9.84 20.00 0.64
C GLU A 178 10.97 19.14 0.06
N ALA A 179 11.71 18.44 0.92
CA ALA A 179 12.75 17.51 0.49
C ALA A 179 12.19 16.28 -0.25
N ASN A 180 10.86 16.06 -0.24
CA ASN A 180 10.22 15.00 -1.00
C ASN A 180 10.00 15.36 -2.47
N ASP A 181 9.98 16.65 -2.85
CA ASP A 181 9.51 17.08 -4.17
C ASP A 181 10.29 16.45 -5.32
N GLY A 182 11.63 16.42 -5.21
CA GLY A 182 12.49 15.80 -6.22
C GLY A 182 12.23 14.29 -6.36
N PHE A 183 11.82 13.61 -5.29
CA PHE A 183 11.47 12.19 -5.32
C PHE A 183 10.03 11.93 -5.78
N MET A 184 9.11 12.88 -5.52
CA MET A 184 7.71 12.81 -5.94
C MET A 184 7.53 13.16 -7.42
N THR A 185 8.37 14.03 -7.99
CA THR A 185 8.23 14.51 -9.39
C THR A 185 8.04 13.38 -10.42
N PRO A 186 8.88 12.31 -10.45
CA PRO A 186 8.66 11.21 -11.38
C PRO A 186 7.35 10.44 -11.12
N TRP A 187 6.89 10.41 -9.88
CA TRP A 187 5.62 9.77 -9.51
C TRP A 187 4.42 10.61 -9.90
N LEU A 188 4.50 11.94 -9.85
CA LEU A 188 3.44 12.82 -10.32
C LEU A 188 3.17 12.58 -11.80
N GLU A 189 4.23 12.56 -12.62
CA GLU A 189 4.11 12.21 -14.04
C GLU A 189 3.55 10.80 -14.25
N LYS A 190 4.02 9.83 -13.46
CA LYS A 190 3.58 8.45 -13.61
C LYS A 190 2.11 8.26 -13.21
N VAL A 191 1.70 8.80 -12.08
CA VAL A 191 0.31 8.76 -11.60
C VAL A 191 -0.60 9.52 -12.55
N ALA A 192 -0.14 10.67 -13.07
CA ALA A 192 -0.88 11.40 -14.09
C ALA A 192 -1.13 10.55 -15.34
N SER A 193 -0.08 9.89 -15.85
CA SER A 193 -0.21 9.00 -17.00
C SER A 193 -1.15 7.81 -16.77
N TRP A 194 -1.25 7.31 -15.53
CA TRP A 194 -2.21 6.25 -15.19
C TRP A 194 -3.64 6.77 -15.25
N ILE A 195 -3.90 7.96 -14.68
CA ILE A 195 -5.23 8.59 -14.70
C ILE A 195 -5.65 8.93 -16.13
N GLU A 196 -4.76 9.50 -16.94
CA GLU A 196 -4.99 9.79 -18.36
C GLU A 196 -5.30 8.52 -19.17
N ALA A 197 -4.73 7.38 -18.78
CA ALA A 197 -5.04 6.06 -19.35
C ALA A 197 -6.32 5.42 -18.81
N GLY A 198 -7.13 6.15 -18.02
CA GLY A 198 -8.39 5.68 -17.46
C GLY A 198 -8.26 4.78 -16.22
N LYS A 199 -7.08 4.71 -15.60
CA LYS A 199 -6.86 3.91 -14.38
C LYS A 199 -7.21 4.69 -13.12
N SER A 200 -7.44 3.95 -12.02
CA SER A 200 -7.78 4.48 -10.69
C SER A 200 -6.66 4.23 -9.68
N PRO A 201 -5.56 5.02 -9.70
CA PRO A 201 -4.41 4.73 -8.85
C PRO A 201 -4.70 4.93 -7.35
N HIS A 202 -4.13 4.06 -6.52
CA HIS A 202 -4.08 4.21 -5.07
C HIS A 202 -2.71 4.76 -4.66
N VAL A 203 -2.67 5.90 -3.97
CA VAL A 203 -1.41 6.55 -3.56
C VAL A 203 -1.36 6.72 -2.05
N TYR A 204 -0.41 6.05 -1.40
CA TYR A 204 -0.21 6.07 0.05
C TYR A 204 1.13 6.73 0.38
N LEU A 205 1.07 7.81 1.17
CA LEU A 205 2.23 8.61 1.57
C LEU A 205 2.52 8.36 3.05
N HIS A 206 3.79 8.17 3.38
CA HIS A 206 4.27 8.01 4.75
C HIS A 206 5.40 9.00 5.04
N THR A 207 5.53 9.41 6.30
CA THR A 207 6.76 9.99 6.86
C THR A 207 7.37 9.01 7.84
N PRO A 208 8.64 9.18 8.29
CA PRO A 208 9.28 8.22 9.18
C PRO A 208 8.47 7.89 10.44
N ASP A 209 7.81 8.90 11.00
CA ASP A 209 6.93 8.85 12.18
C ASP A 209 5.43 8.84 11.83
N ASN A 210 5.08 9.02 10.55
CA ASN A 210 3.73 9.27 10.03
C ASN A 210 2.99 10.52 10.55
N HIS A 211 3.61 11.38 11.36
CA HIS A 211 2.94 12.58 11.88
C HIS A 211 2.56 13.58 10.77
N ARG A 212 3.43 13.71 9.76
CA ARG A 212 3.25 14.63 8.62
C ARG A 212 2.77 13.93 7.34
N ALA A 213 2.33 12.67 7.45
CA ALA A 213 1.83 11.92 6.29
C ALA A 213 0.60 12.59 5.63
N PRO A 214 -0.38 13.15 6.37
CA PRO A 214 -1.48 13.92 5.78
C PRO A 214 -1.01 15.13 4.96
N GLU A 215 -0.09 15.92 5.50
CA GLU A 215 0.48 17.09 4.83
C GLU A 215 1.26 16.69 3.58
N LEU A 216 1.99 15.56 3.62
CA LEU A 216 2.69 15.03 2.45
C LEU A 216 1.71 14.57 1.37
N ALA A 217 0.59 13.94 1.75
CA ALA A 217 -0.46 13.53 0.82
C ALA A 217 -1.16 14.73 0.16
N GLN A 218 -1.44 15.79 0.93
CA GLN A 218 -1.97 17.05 0.39
C GLN A 218 -0.99 17.68 -0.60
N ARG A 219 0.28 17.79 -0.22
CA ARG A 219 1.33 18.32 -1.11
C ARG A 219 1.45 17.53 -2.41
N PHE A 220 1.42 16.20 -2.34
CA PHE A 220 1.41 15.34 -3.54
C PHE A 220 0.20 15.64 -4.43
N HIS A 221 -0.99 15.74 -3.83
CA HIS A 221 -2.22 16.03 -4.56
C HIS A 221 -2.21 17.42 -5.21
N GLU A 222 -1.78 18.47 -4.50
CA GLU A 222 -1.66 19.82 -5.03
C GLU A 222 -0.73 19.88 -6.25
N GLN A 223 0.43 19.21 -6.18
CA GLN A 223 1.34 19.14 -7.32
C GLN A 223 0.74 18.31 -8.47
N LEU A 224 -0.02 17.24 -8.16
CA LEU A 224 -0.69 16.42 -9.16
C LEU A 224 -1.81 17.21 -9.87
N VAL A 225 -2.58 18.04 -9.16
CA VAL A 225 -3.58 18.95 -9.75
C VAL A 225 -2.92 19.94 -10.71
N GLY A 226 -1.73 20.44 -10.37
CA GLY A 226 -0.94 21.27 -11.28
C GLY A 226 -0.56 20.55 -12.59
N ARG A 227 -0.32 19.24 -12.53
CA ARG A 227 -0.01 18.39 -13.71
C ARG A 227 -1.27 17.89 -14.43
N LEU A 228 -2.39 17.72 -13.74
CA LEU A 228 -3.67 17.27 -14.26
C LEU A 228 -4.80 18.26 -13.91
N PRO A 229 -4.92 19.36 -14.67
CA PRO A 229 -6.04 20.29 -14.51
C PRO A 229 -7.37 19.55 -14.71
N GLY A 230 -8.24 19.58 -13.69
CA GLY A 230 -9.53 18.88 -13.69
C GLY A 230 -9.61 17.70 -12.71
N LEU A 231 -8.50 17.32 -12.06
CA LEU A 231 -8.56 16.41 -10.92
C LEU A 231 -9.41 17.04 -9.79
N PRO A 232 -10.43 16.35 -9.25
CA PRO A 232 -11.24 16.89 -8.16
C PRO A 232 -10.39 17.24 -6.94
N PRO A 233 -10.64 18.37 -6.27
CA PRO A 233 -9.88 18.72 -5.07
C PRO A 233 -10.12 17.69 -3.97
N LEU A 234 -9.09 17.43 -3.17
CA LEU A 234 -9.28 16.70 -1.91
C LEU A 234 -10.20 17.52 -0.98
N PRO A 235 -11.14 16.87 -0.28
CA PRO A 235 -11.94 17.55 0.73
C PRO A 235 -11.03 18.12 1.81
N PRO A 236 -11.27 19.34 2.32
CA PRO A 236 -10.43 19.97 3.32
C PRO A 236 -10.19 19.02 4.52
N PHE A 237 -8.95 19.01 5.02
CA PHE A 237 -8.60 18.25 6.20
C PHE A 237 -8.99 19.05 7.44
N GLU A 238 -10.20 18.83 7.92
CA GLU A 238 -10.55 19.25 9.27
C GLU A 238 -9.79 18.35 10.25
N ARG A 239 -8.97 18.97 11.11
CA ARG A 239 -8.43 18.32 12.32
C ARG A 239 -9.60 18.08 13.29
N ALA A 240 -10.51 17.17 12.95
CA ALA A 240 -11.44 16.63 13.92
C ALA A 240 -10.60 15.94 15.02
N PRO A 241 -11.01 16.00 16.31
CA PRO A 241 -10.35 15.22 17.35
C PRO A 241 -10.32 13.78 16.88
N GLN A 242 -9.11 13.26 16.72
CA GLN A 242 -8.74 11.97 16.19
C GLN A 242 -9.89 10.95 16.30
N LEU A 243 -10.72 10.85 15.25
CA LEU A 243 -11.54 9.66 15.05
C LEU A 243 -10.54 8.59 14.64
N SER A 244 -9.93 8.02 15.68
CA SER A 244 -9.09 6.86 15.66
C SER A 244 -9.95 5.70 15.15
N LEU A 245 -10.21 5.67 13.84
CA LEU A 245 -10.77 4.48 13.20
C LEU A 245 -9.78 3.33 13.32
N LEU A 246 -8.47 3.58 13.54
CA LEU A 246 -7.42 2.57 13.48
C LEU A 246 -6.52 2.48 14.72
N GLY A 247 -6.78 3.22 15.79
CA GLY A 247 -6.02 3.16 17.04
C GLY A 247 -6.78 2.44 18.16
N ASP A 248 -5.97 1.68 18.91
CA ASP A 248 -6.21 0.66 19.94
C ASP A 248 -7.16 -0.47 19.55
#